data_AF-A0A6V7M6Y7-F1
#
_entry.id   AF-A0A6V7M6Y7-F1
#
_cell.length_a   1.000
_cell.length_b   1.000
_cell.length_c   1.000
_cell.angle_alpha   90.00
_cell.angle_beta   90.00
_cell.angle_gamma   90.00
#
_symmetry.space_group_name_H-M   'P 1'
#
loop_
_entity.id
_entity.type
_entity.pdbx_description
1 polymer ?
#
loop_
_entity_poly.entity_id
_entity_poly.type
_entity_poly.pdbx_seq_one_letter_code
_entity_poly.pdbx_strand_id
1 'polypeptide(L)'
;MSEGLMVLTSENVWSCQLKSYKTRSHVHWCLQMLGAALSIAGTFVLYVTKKRHFRSIHGILGMASVGIMIFLSFSGATVFYAYQMRRFIKPVAIKGLHNFLGIACFVIGIVSQCYGYKKRWMTKKAGEDIATLCLALTAISTLICLYRPILSFYRQTTTLFSRG
;
A
#
# COMPACT_ATOMS: atom_id res chain seq x y z
N MET A 1 -0.54 4.80 -3.39
CA MET A 1 -0.83 4.02 -2.17
C MET A 1 -0.75 4.87 -0.91
N SER A 2 0.31 5.65 -0.67
CA SER A 2 0.47 6.47 0.56
C SER A 2 -0.72 7.39 0.86
N GLU A 3 -1.19 8.18 -0.12
CA GLU A 3 -2.39 9.02 0.05
C GLU A 3 -3.67 8.22 0.32
N GLY A 4 -3.75 6.99 -0.20
CA GLY A 4 -4.84 6.07 0.12
C GLY A 4 -4.84 5.72 1.62
N LEU A 5 -3.68 5.51 2.24
CA LEU A 5 -3.61 5.30 3.69
C LEU A 5 -3.95 6.57 4.47
N MET A 6 -3.43 7.72 4.01
CA MET A 6 -3.61 9.01 4.69
C MET A 6 -5.06 9.50 4.68
N VAL A 7 -5.84 9.31 3.61
CA VAL A 7 -7.26 9.74 3.55
C VAL A 7 -8.15 9.05 4.58
N LEU A 8 -7.75 7.88 5.09
CA LEU A 8 -8.49 7.20 6.16
C LEU A 8 -8.21 7.83 7.54
N THR A 9 -7.14 8.61 7.68
CA THR A 9 -6.84 9.36 8.90
C THR A 9 -7.61 10.67 8.91
N SER A 10 -8.19 11.04 10.06
CA SER A 10 -8.92 12.31 10.22
C SER A 10 -7.99 13.53 10.26
N GLU A 11 -6.70 13.32 10.43
CA GLU A 11 -5.66 14.36 10.59
C GLU A 11 -5.02 14.76 9.26
N ASN A 12 -5.37 14.10 8.14
CA ASN A 12 -4.82 14.47 6.84
C ASN A 12 -5.37 15.83 6.39
N VAL A 13 -4.48 16.82 6.23
CA VAL A 13 -4.83 18.19 5.81
C VAL A 13 -5.57 18.20 4.48
N TRP A 14 -5.16 17.34 3.53
CA TRP A 14 -5.77 17.24 2.20
C TRP A 14 -7.16 16.61 2.18
N SER A 15 -7.56 15.93 3.25
CA SER A 15 -8.82 15.20 3.34
C SER A 15 -9.64 15.57 4.58
N CYS A 16 -9.26 16.62 5.32
CA CYS A 16 -9.90 16.99 6.58
C CYS A 16 -11.37 17.42 6.38
N GLN A 17 -11.71 17.88 5.17
CA GLN A 17 -13.08 18.26 4.79
C GLN A 17 -14.01 17.04 4.58
N LEU A 18 -13.45 15.83 4.41
CA LEU A 18 -14.23 14.60 4.23
C LEU A 18 -14.71 14.06 5.59
N LYS A 19 -15.79 14.65 6.13
CA LYS A 19 -16.31 14.30 7.46
C LYS A 19 -16.75 12.83 7.57
N SER A 20 -17.37 12.26 6.53
CA SER A 20 -17.90 10.89 6.55
C SER A 20 -16.81 9.83 6.31
N TYR A 21 -16.77 8.81 7.18
CA TYR A 21 -15.91 7.63 6.99
C TYR A 21 -16.23 6.87 5.71
N LYS A 22 -17.51 6.80 5.31
CA LYS A 22 -17.91 6.14 4.05
C LYS A 22 -17.28 6.83 2.84
N THR A 23 -17.31 8.16 2.81
CA THR A 23 -16.69 8.95 1.74
C THR A 23 -15.18 8.76 1.72
N ARG A 24 -14.51 8.83 2.87
CA ARG A 24 -13.06 8.55 2.98
C ARG A 24 -12.70 7.14 2.52
N SER A 25 -13.54 6.15 2.83
CA SER A 25 -13.36 4.78 2.39
C SER A 25 -13.51 4.63 0.86
N HIS A 26 -14.44 5.35 0.24
CA HIS A 26 -14.56 5.38 -1.23
C HIS A 26 -13.35 6.05 -1.88
N VAL A 27 -12.91 7.20 -1.35
CA VAL A 27 -11.72 7.90 -1.86
C VAL A 27 -10.47 7.05 -1.69
N HIS A 28 -10.30 6.38 -0.54
CA HIS A 28 -9.23 5.40 -0.32
C HIS A 28 -9.22 4.35 -1.42
N TRP A 29 -10.37 3.74 -1.71
CA TRP A 29 -10.50 2.73 -2.74
C TRP A 29 -10.17 3.28 -4.13
N CYS A 30 -10.66 4.47 -4.50
CA CYS A 30 -10.32 5.11 -5.77
C CYS A 30 -8.81 5.38 -5.91
N LEU A 31 -8.17 5.95 -4.87
CA LEU A 31 -6.73 6.20 -4.85
C LEU A 31 -5.93 4.89 -4.89
N GLN A 32 -6.44 3.83 -4.28
CA GLN A 32 -5.84 2.50 -4.32
C GLN A 32 -5.91 1.91 -5.73
N MET A 33 -7.05 2.02 -6.42
CA MET A 33 -7.20 1.57 -7.81
C MET A 33 -6.32 2.35 -8.78
N LEU A 34 -6.24 3.68 -8.62
CA LEU A 34 -5.34 4.51 -9.42
C LEU A 34 -3.87 4.14 -9.19
N GLY A 35 -3.46 3.97 -7.94
CA GLY A 35 -2.11 3.53 -7.59
C GLY A 35 -1.78 2.14 -8.13
N ALA A 36 -2.74 1.22 -8.10
CA ALA A 36 -2.61 -0.11 -8.67
C ALA A 36 -2.43 -0.06 -10.18
N ALA A 37 -3.26 0.71 -10.89
CA ALA A 37 -3.17 0.87 -12.34
C ALA A 37 -1.81 1.43 -12.77
N LEU A 38 -1.33 2.50 -12.11
CA LEU A 38 -0.02 3.10 -12.40
C LEU A 38 1.14 2.11 -12.15
N SER A 39 1.07 1.34 -11.07
CA SER A 39 2.12 0.37 -10.73
C SER A 39 2.15 -0.81 -11.71
N ILE A 40 0.98 -1.29 -12.14
CA ILE A 40 0.86 -2.34 -13.16
C ILE A 40 1.40 -1.82 -14.49
N ALA A 41 1.00 -0.61 -14.92
CA ALA A 41 1.49 0.01 -16.14
C ALA A 41 3.02 0.19 -16.13
N GLY A 42 3.58 0.74 -15.06
CA GLY A 42 5.03 0.91 -14.91
C GLY A 42 5.79 -0.42 -14.94
N THR A 43 5.24 -1.45 -14.29
CA THR A 43 5.78 -2.82 -14.31
C THR A 43 5.73 -3.41 -15.71
N PHE A 44 4.62 -3.25 -16.42
CA PHE A 44 4.42 -3.73 -17.79
C PHE A 44 5.41 -3.07 -18.76
N VAL A 45 5.59 -1.76 -18.68
CA VAL A 45 6.59 -1.03 -19.50
C VAL A 45 8.00 -1.56 -19.25
N LEU A 46 8.38 -1.78 -17.98
CA LEU A 46 9.69 -2.35 -17.65
C LEU A 46 9.83 -3.80 -18.11
N TYR A 47 8.75 -4.58 -18.07
CA TYR A 47 8.71 -5.93 -18.58
C TYR A 47 9.01 -5.93 -20.07
N VAL A 48 8.28 -5.17 -20.91
CA VAL A 48 8.51 -5.19 -22.37
C VAL A 48 9.85 -4.58 -22.79
N THR A 49 10.42 -3.68 -21.99
CA THR A 49 11.68 -2.98 -22.34
C THR A 49 12.94 -3.77 -22.00
N LYS A 50 12.88 -4.69 -21.02
CA LYS A 50 14.05 -5.41 -20.52
C LYS A 50 14.15 -6.80 -21.14
N LYS A 51 15.36 -7.23 -21.51
CA LYS A 51 15.62 -8.60 -22.00
C LYS A 51 15.72 -9.67 -20.90
N ARG A 52 15.98 -9.24 -19.66
CA ARG A 52 16.08 -10.11 -18.48
C ARG A 52 15.21 -9.53 -17.37
N HIS A 53 14.26 -10.31 -16.88
CA HIS A 53 13.26 -9.85 -15.91
C HIS A 53 13.63 -10.33 -14.50
N PHE A 54 13.18 -9.58 -13.49
CA PHE A 54 13.12 -9.98 -12.07
C PHE A 54 14.40 -10.55 -11.45
N ARG A 55 15.59 -10.16 -11.94
CA ARG A 55 16.89 -10.58 -11.36
C ARG A 55 17.40 -9.70 -10.23
N SER A 56 16.79 -8.55 -10.00
CA SER A 56 17.26 -7.61 -8.97
C SER A 56 16.28 -7.52 -7.82
N ILE A 57 16.78 -7.22 -6.62
CA ILE A 57 15.97 -7.08 -5.40
C ILE A 57 14.79 -6.12 -5.63
N HIS A 58 15.05 -4.94 -6.24
CA HIS A 58 14.00 -4.00 -6.66
C HIS A 58 12.91 -4.68 -7.53
N GLY A 59 13.31 -5.44 -8.54
CA GLY A 59 12.36 -6.10 -9.44
C GLY A 59 11.54 -7.19 -8.75
N ILE A 60 12.16 -7.99 -7.88
CA ILE A 60 11.49 -9.08 -7.15
C ILE A 60 10.50 -8.50 -6.13
N LEU A 61 10.96 -7.57 -5.28
CA LEU A 61 10.12 -6.93 -4.28
C LEU A 61 9.01 -6.09 -4.92
N GLY A 62 9.30 -5.39 -6.02
CA GLY A 62 8.30 -4.64 -6.79
C GLY A 62 7.19 -5.55 -7.31
N MET A 63 7.53 -6.69 -7.92
CA MET A 63 6.53 -7.66 -8.37
C MET A 63 5.71 -8.27 -7.24
N ALA A 64 6.37 -8.65 -6.14
CA ALA A 64 5.68 -9.18 -4.97
C ALA A 64 4.67 -8.16 -4.43
N SER A 65 5.07 -6.89 -4.30
CA SER A 65 4.17 -5.81 -3.89
C SER A 65 3.01 -5.62 -4.87
N VAL A 66 3.24 -5.66 -6.18
CA VAL A 66 2.16 -5.52 -7.18
C VAL A 66 1.17 -6.69 -7.09
N GLY A 67 1.66 -7.92 -6.93
CA GLY A 67 0.81 -9.10 -6.75
C GLY A 67 -0.08 -9.01 -5.50
N ILE A 68 0.50 -8.65 -4.35
CA ILE A 68 -0.26 -8.46 -3.10
C ILE A 68 -1.27 -7.32 -3.26
N MET A 69 -0.89 -6.22 -3.91
CA MET A 69 -1.79 -5.09 -4.16
C MET A 69 -2.99 -5.48 -5.03
N ILE A 70 -2.79 -6.27 -6.09
CA ILE A 70 -3.89 -6.74 -6.94
C ILE A 70 -4.88 -7.56 -6.10
N PHE A 71 -4.38 -8.52 -5.32
CA PHE A 71 -5.20 -9.30 -4.40
C PHE A 71 -5.97 -8.40 -3.41
N LEU A 72 -5.29 -7.40 -2.84
CA LEU A 72 -5.89 -6.47 -1.90
C LEU A 72 -6.97 -5.60 -2.52
N SER A 73 -6.79 -5.12 -3.75
CA SER A 73 -7.78 -4.32 -4.47
C SER A 73 -9.10 -5.09 -4.66
N PHE A 74 -9.02 -6.39 -4.96
CA PHE A 74 -10.21 -7.25 -5.03
C PHE A 74 -10.78 -7.54 -3.64
N SER A 75 -9.94 -7.83 -2.64
CA SER A 75 -10.40 -8.06 -1.27
C SER A 75 -11.11 -6.82 -0.68
N GLY A 76 -10.67 -5.60 -1.03
CA GLY A 76 -11.32 -4.36 -0.62
C GLY A 76 -12.72 -4.21 -1.22
N ALA A 77 -12.94 -4.69 -2.45
CA ALA A 77 -14.25 -4.72 -3.07
C ALA A 77 -15.20 -5.74 -2.39
N THR A 78 -14.68 -6.82 -1.81
CA THR A 78 -15.52 -7.78 -1.06
C THR A 78 -16.18 -7.18 0.19
N VAL A 79 -15.71 -6.01 0.66
CA VAL A 79 -16.37 -5.24 1.73
C VAL A 79 -17.79 -4.80 1.31
N PHE A 80 -18.05 -4.58 0.02
CA PHE A 80 -19.41 -4.30 -0.46
C PHE A 80 -20.35 -5.50 -0.31
N TYR A 81 -19.81 -6.72 -0.29
CA TYR A 81 -20.54 -7.98 -0.05
C TYR A 81 -20.40 -8.48 1.39
N ALA A 82 -19.87 -7.65 2.30
CA ALA A 82 -19.52 -8.08 3.66
C ALA A 82 -20.70 -8.69 4.44
N TYR A 83 -21.95 -8.32 4.13
CA TYR A 83 -23.15 -8.88 4.74
C TYR A 83 -23.26 -10.40 4.53
N GLN A 84 -22.95 -10.90 3.34
CA GLN A 84 -23.00 -12.32 2.99
C GLN A 84 -21.85 -13.11 3.65
N MET A 85 -20.67 -12.48 3.77
CA MET A 85 -19.48 -13.13 4.34
C MET A 85 -19.52 -13.28 5.86
N ARG A 86 -20.35 -12.50 6.58
CA ARG A 86 -20.44 -12.59 8.05
C ARG A 86 -20.89 -13.95 8.56
N ARG A 87 -21.56 -14.74 7.70
CA ARG A 87 -22.02 -16.09 8.02
C ARG A 87 -20.88 -17.11 8.13
N PHE A 88 -19.73 -16.82 7.52
CA PHE A 88 -18.59 -17.75 7.46
C PHE A 88 -17.35 -17.25 8.21
N ILE A 89 -17.07 -15.94 8.17
CA ILE A 89 -15.87 -15.36 8.79
C ILE A 89 -16.25 -14.10 9.56
N LYS A 90 -15.70 -13.95 10.77
CA LYS A 90 -15.87 -12.75 11.60
C LYS A 90 -15.35 -11.52 10.81
N PRO A 91 -16.14 -10.44 10.65
CA PRO A 91 -15.72 -9.25 9.90
C PRO A 91 -14.41 -8.62 10.42
N VAL A 92 -14.15 -8.73 11.72
CA VAL A 92 -12.90 -8.25 12.34
C VAL A 92 -11.68 -9.05 11.87
N ALA A 93 -11.82 -10.35 11.56
CA ALA A 93 -10.74 -11.18 11.02
C ALA A 93 -10.40 -10.80 9.57
N ILE A 94 -11.42 -10.60 8.73
CA ILE A 94 -11.24 -10.13 7.34
C ILE A 94 -10.55 -8.76 7.33
N LYS A 95 -11.02 -7.84 8.18
CA LYS A 95 -10.42 -6.51 8.32
C LYS A 95 -8.96 -6.59 8.82
N GLY A 96 -8.70 -7.49 9.77
CA GLY A 96 -7.37 -7.75 10.32
C GLY A 96 -6.40 -8.25 9.25
N LEU A 97 -6.82 -9.24 8.47
CA LEU A 97 -6.04 -9.79 7.37
C LEU A 97 -5.77 -8.75 6.28
N HIS A 98 -6.79 -7.99 5.86
CA HIS A 98 -6.63 -6.91 4.88
C HIS A 98 -5.63 -5.85 5.37
N ASN A 99 -5.69 -5.48 6.65
CA ASN A 99 -4.78 -4.50 7.21
C ASN A 99 -3.34 -5.04 7.31
N PHE A 100 -3.17 -6.29 7.75
CA PHE A 100 -1.85 -6.95 7.78
C PHE A 100 -1.21 -7.02 6.40
N LEU A 101 -1.94 -7.56 5.43
CA LEU A 101 -1.48 -7.68 4.05
C LEU A 101 -1.25 -6.30 3.42
N GLY A 102 -2.07 -5.30 3.74
CA GLY A 102 -1.89 -3.91 3.31
C GLY A 102 -0.60 -3.29 3.83
N ILE A 103 -0.29 -3.48 5.11
CA ILE A 103 0.98 -3.05 5.72
C ILE A 103 2.15 -3.77 5.06
N ALA A 104 2.08 -5.10 4.90
CA ALA A 104 3.14 -5.87 4.26
C ALA A 104 3.37 -5.43 2.81
N CYS A 105 2.30 -5.25 2.05
CA CYS A 105 2.35 -4.74 0.67
C CYS A 105 3.04 -3.38 0.62
N PHE A 106 2.66 -2.45 1.50
CA PHE A 106 3.23 -1.11 1.55
C PHE A 106 4.72 -1.16 1.89
N VAL A 107 5.12 -1.90 2.93
CA VAL A 107 6.53 -2.04 3.35
C VAL A 107 7.38 -2.65 2.23
N ILE A 108 6.92 -3.74 1.60
CA ILE A 108 7.64 -4.38 0.49
C ILE A 108 7.79 -3.40 -0.68
N GLY A 109 6.73 -2.64 -1.01
CA GLY A 109 6.74 -1.60 -2.04
C GLY A 109 7.74 -0.48 -1.72
N ILE A 110 7.77 0.01 -0.49
CA ILE A 110 8.74 1.02 -0.03
C ILE A 110 10.18 0.50 -0.13
N VAL A 111 10.45 -0.71 0.36
CA VAL A 111 11.80 -1.30 0.28
C VAL A 111 12.22 -1.45 -1.18
N SER A 112 11.31 -1.92 -2.05
CA SER A 112 11.54 -1.95 -3.49
C SER A 112 11.89 -0.57 -4.04
N GLN A 113 11.14 0.47 -3.66
CA GLN A 113 11.36 1.85 -4.10
C GLN A 113 12.73 2.39 -3.66
N CYS A 114 13.16 2.11 -2.42
CA CYS A 114 14.49 2.47 -1.94
C CYS A 114 15.61 1.82 -2.77
N TYR A 115 15.47 0.55 -3.15
CA TYR A 115 16.40 -0.09 -4.09
C TYR A 115 16.31 0.51 -5.51
N GLY A 116 15.14 1.02 -5.89
CA GLY A 116 14.92 1.76 -7.14
C GLY A 116 15.74 3.04 -7.21
N TYR A 117 15.76 3.84 -6.14
CA TYR A 117 16.54 5.07 -6.07
C TYR A 117 18.05 4.85 -6.21
N LYS A 118 18.55 3.71 -5.71
CA LYS A 118 19.96 3.32 -5.84
C LYS A 118 20.33 2.76 -7.22
N LYS A 119 19.38 2.62 -8.15
CA LYS A 119 19.70 2.16 -9.50
C LYS A 119 20.49 3.22 -10.26
N ARG A 120 21.52 2.77 -10.99
CA ARG A 120 22.38 3.61 -11.84
C ARG A 120 21.62 4.49 -12.83
N TRP A 121 20.43 4.08 -13.28
CA TRP A 121 19.58 4.92 -14.14
C TRP A 121 19.07 6.17 -13.41
N MET A 122 18.66 6.05 -12.14
CA MET A 122 18.19 7.16 -11.32
C MET A 122 19.35 8.11 -11.00
N THR A 123 20.45 7.58 -10.48
CA THR A 123 21.60 8.40 -10.09
C THR A 123 22.26 9.09 -11.28
N LYS A 124 22.29 8.47 -12.47
CA LYS A 124 22.82 9.12 -13.69
C LYS A 124 21.89 10.18 -14.29
N LYS A 125 20.57 10.00 -14.22
CA LYS A 125 19.62 10.93 -14.85
C LYS A 125 19.21 12.08 -13.93
N ALA A 126 19.04 11.81 -12.64
CA ALA A 126 18.58 12.78 -11.66
C ALA A 126 19.70 13.32 -10.77
N GLY A 127 20.82 12.60 -10.65
CA GLY A 127 21.89 12.94 -9.70
C GLY A 127 21.75 12.21 -8.37
N GLU A 128 22.87 12.07 -7.65
CA GLU A 128 22.94 11.35 -6.37
C GLU A 128 22.22 12.08 -5.25
N ASP A 129 22.27 13.42 -5.24
CA ASP A 129 21.59 14.25 -4.25
C ASP A 129 20.07 14.09 -4.33
N ILE A 130 19.51 14.08 -5.55
CA ILE A 130 18.07 13.88 -5.74
C ILE A 130 17.67 12.46 -5.31
N ALA A 131 18.46 11.44 -5.65
CA ALA A 131 18.18 10.07 -5.21
C ALA A 131 18.19 9.95 -3.68
N THR A 132 19.11 10.64 -3.01
CA THR A 132 19.22 10.68 -1.54
C THR A 132 18.04 11.42 -0.92
N LEU A 133 17.64 12.57 -1.48
CA LEU A 133 16.46 13.30 -1.05
C LEU A 133 15.18 12.47 -1.19
N CYS A 134 14.98 11.80 -2.33
CA CYS A 134 13.84 10.91 -2.54
C CYS A 134 13.81 9.78 -1.51
N LEU A 135 14.97 9.20 -1.17
CA LEU A 135 15.06 8.16 -0.14
C LEU A 135 14.67 8.69 1.24
N ALA A 136 15.17 9.87 1.62
CA ALA A 136 14.83 10.50 2.90
C ALA A 136 13.33 10.82 3.02
N LEU A 137 12.75 11.45 1.99
CA LEU A 137 11.31 11.75 1.94
C LEU A 137 10.46 10.48 1.98
N THR A 138 10.90 9.41 1.32
CA THR A 138 10.22 8.11 1.34
C THR A 138 10.26 7.48 2.73
N ALA A 139 11.39 7.57 3.43
CA ALA A 139 11.50 7.08 4.81
C ALA A 139 10.56 7.83 5.77
N ILE A 140 10.53 9.17 5.69
CA ILE A 140 9.66 10.01 6.53
C ILE A 140 8.18 9.70 6.25
N SER A 141 7.78 9.70 4.97
CA SER A 141 6.39 9.39 4.60
C SER A 141 5.96 7.99 5.01
N THR A 142 6.88 7.02 5.03
CA THR A 142 6.62 5.65 5.51
C THR A 142 6.25 5.63 6.99
N LEU A 143 7.00 6.34 7.83
CA LEU A 143 6.73 6.44 9.27
C LEU A 143 5.35 7.05 9.53
N ILE A 144 5.02 8.13 8.82
CA ILE A 144 3.73 8.82 8.93
C ILE A 144 2.59 7.88 8.50
N CYS A 145 2.72 7.24 7.34
CA CYS A 145 1.68 6.39 6.78
C CYS A 145 1.42 5.11 7.60
N LEU A 146 2.42 4.55 8.27
CA LEU A 146 2.30 3.27 8.98
C LEU A 146 1.79 3.38 10.42
N TYR A 147 1.89 4.55 11.05
CA TYR A 147 1.50 4.73 12.45
C TYR A 147 0.05 4.26 12.74
N ARG A 148 -0.92 4.75 11.96
CA ARG A 148 -2.35 4.42 12.17
C ARG A 148 -2.72 3.00 11.73
N PRO A 149 -2.26 2.47 10.58
CA PRO A 149 -2.49 1.08 10.19
C PRO A 149 -1.98 0.07 11.23
N ILE A 150 -0.77 0.27 11.78
CA ILE A 150 -0.20 -0.63 12.80
C ILE A 150 -1.05 -0.63 14.06
N LEU A 151 -1.44 0.56 14.56
CA LEU A 151 -2.30 0.68 15.73
C LEU A 151 -3.68 0.04 15.49
N SER A 152 -4.24 0.23 14.30
CA SER A 152 -5.50 -0.40 13.88
C SER A 152 -5.38 -1.93 13.84
N PHE A 153 -4.26 -2.47 13.36
CA PHE A 153 -4.01 -3.90 13.32
C PHE A 153 -3.92 -4.47 14.75
N TYR A 154 -3.14 -3.83 15.62
CA TYR A 154 -3.00 -4.21 17.02
C TYR A 154 -4.34 -4.24 17.78
N ARG A 155 -5.23 -3.27 17.54
CA ARG A 155 -6.58 -3.26 18.13
C ARG A 155 -7.45 -4.41 17.61
N GLN A 156 -7.32 -4.76 16.35
CA GLN A 156 -8.10 -5.85 15.74
C GLN A 156 -7.64 -7.22 16.23
N THR A 157 -6.32 -7.44 16.35
CA THR A 157 -5.78 -8.69 16.90
C THR A 157 -6.15 -8.86 18.37
N THR A 158 -5.99 -7.83 19.20
CA THR A 158 -6.41 -7.89 20.61
C THR A 158 -7.90 -8.17 20.77
N THR A 159 -8.76 -7.58 19.93
CA THR A 159 -10.22 -7.87 19.93
C THR A 159 -10.55 -9.31 19.51
N LEU A 160 -9.75 -9.89 18.62
CA LEU A 160 -9.90 -11.29 18.20
C LEU A 160 -9.51 -12.26 19.31
N PHE A 161 -8.40 -12.01 19.99
CA PHE A 161 -7.89 -12.87 21.07
C PHE A 161 -8.64 -12.72 22.39
N SER A 162 -9.22 -11.55 22.69
CA SER A 162 -10.01 -11.36 23.92
C SER A 162 -11.44 -11.96 23.87
N ARG A 163 -11.86 -12.45 22.70
CA ARG A 163 -13.17 -13.06 22.44
C ARG A 163 -13.08 -14.53 21.99
N GLY A 164 -11.91 -15.15 22.17
CA GLY A 164 -11.65 -16.57 21.94
C GLY A 164 -11.43 -17.26 23.28
#